data_AF-P94780-F1
#
_entry.id   AF-P94780-F1
#
_cell.length_a   1.000
_cell.length_b   1.000
_cell.length_c   1.000
_cell.angle_alpha   90.00
_cell.angle_beta   90.00
_cell.angle_gamma   90.00
#
_symmetry.space_group_name_H-M   'P 1'
#
loop_
_entity.id
_entity.type
_entity.pdbx_description
1 polymer ?
#
loop_
_entity_poly.entity_id
_entity_poly.type
_entity_poly.pdbx_seq_one_letter_code
_entity_poly.pdbx_strand_id
1 'polypeptide(L)'
;MKKLAIMVATSTILAMSSSHAAFTASGNTGTTKLTVTEQCQVMVTGSASTKTRGELIDGARVGALSLNARGCNTEHAALRAQADNYHNGKIVLLREDQQARINVRLVASDGGQWTNDGATTYRDAAGDWGGSLYVVVDGDNTSNQAGSYTLNMDGGYWAS
;
A
#
# COMPACT_ATOMS: atom_id res chain seq x y z
N MET A 1 9.34 2.58 72.66
CA MET A 1 9.59 1.93 71.36
C MET A 1 8.37 2.13 70.47
N LYS A 2 8.42 3.05 69.50
CA LYS A 2 7.28 3.37 68.62
C LYS A 2 7.53 2.72 67.25
N LYS A 3 6.80 1.65 66.93
CA LYS A 3 6.87 0.97 65.63
C LYS A 3 6.04 1.77 64.62
N LEU A 4 6.67 2.30 63.57
CA LEU A 4 5.96 2.80 62.39
C LEU A 4 5.76 1.64 61.42
N ALA A 5 4.51 1.29 61.15
CA ALA A 5 4.14 0.41 60.05
C ALA A 5 4.09 1.23 58.77
N ILE A 6 4.91 0.86 57.78
CA ILE A 6 4.86 1.42 56.43
C ILE A 6 3.80 0.62 55.67
N MET A 7 2.62 1.21 55.46
CA MET A 7 1.66 0.72 54.46
C MET A 7 2.23 1.06 53.08
N VAL A 8 2.70 0.06 52.37
CA VAL A 8 2.97 0.16 50.93
C VAL A 8 1.63 0.07 50.23
N ALA A 9 1.11 1.22 49.77
CA ALA A 9 0.00 1.24 48.84
C ALA A 9 0.49 0.67 47.51
N THR A 10 0.05 -0.55 47.19
CA THR A 10 0.23 -1.14 45.86
C THR A 10 -0.63 -0.33 44.89
N SER A 11 -0.03 0.71 44.30
CA SER A 11 -0.61 1.43 43.17
C SER A 11 -0.71 0.45 42.01
N THR A 12 -1.90 -0.10 41.78
CA THR A 12 -2.23 -0.81 40.55
C THR A 12 -2.08 0.16 39.39
N ILE A 13 -0.97 0.05 38.67
CA ILE A 13 -0.80 0.71 37.37
C ILE A 13 -1.81 0.04 36.44
N LEU A 14 -2.95 0.71 36.21
CA LEU A 14 -3.86 0.37 35.14
C LEU A 14 -3.13 0.66 33.83
N ALA A 15 -2.62 -0.38 33.18
CA ALA A 15 -2.13 -0.30 31.81
C ALA A 15 -3.32 0.06 30.91
N MET A 16 -3.45 1.34 30.57
CA MET A 16 -4.36 1.77 29.52
C MET A 16 -3.79 1.28 28.19
N SER A 17 -4.28 0.14 27.70
CA SER A 17 -4.07 -0.32 26.34
C SER A 17 -4.80 0.63 25.40
N SER A 18 -4.12 1.68 24.95
CA SER A 18 -4.56 2.43 23.77
C SER A 18 -4.29 1.55 22.55
N SER A 19 -5.33 0.92 22.01
CA SER A 19 -5.27 0.38 20.65
C SER A 19 -5.02 1.57 19.73
N HIS A 20 -3.82 1.65 19.19
CA HIS A 20 -3.51 2.61 18.14
C HIS A 20 -3.91 1.99 16.81
N ALA A 21 -4.46 2.80 15.92
CA ALA A 21 -4.87 2.36 14.61
C ALA A 21 -3.69 1.70 13.86
N ALA A 22 -3.92 0.53 13.26
CA ALA A 22 -2.84 -0.26 12.65
C ALA A 22 -3.34 -1.23 11.58
N PHE A 23 -2.45 -1.56 10.64
CA PHE A 23 -2.67 -2.60 9.65
C PHE A 23 -2.49 -3.99 10.27
N THR A 24 -3.47 -4.86 10.04
CA THR A 24 -3.39 -6.29 10.35
C THR A 24 -3.42 -7.11 9.06
N ALA A 25 -2.35 -7.87 8.81
CA ALA A 25 -2.25 -8.75 7.65
C ALA A 25 -3.29 -9.86 7.73
N SER A 26 -4.15 -9.97 6.71
CA SER A 26 -5.22 -10.97 6.65
C SER A 26 -5.71 -11.10 5.20
N GLY A 27 -4.95 -11.83 4.39
CA GLY A 27 -5.23 -11.98 2.96
C GLY A 27 -4.04 -12.48 2.16
N ASN A 28 -4.16 -12.35 0.83
CA ASN A 28 -3.09 -12.68 -0.11
C ASN A 28 -2.34 -11.41 -0.56
N THR A 29 -1.15 -11.61 -1.15
CA THR A 29 -0.40 -10.53 -1.81
C THR A 29 -0.86 -10.36 -3.26
N GLY A 30 -1.14 -9.12 -3.67
CA GLY A 30 -1.36 -8.74 -5.06
C GLY A 30 -0.11 -8.14 -5.68
N THR A 31 0.20 -8.51 -6.93
CA THR A 31 1.37 -8.02 -7.66
C THR A 31 0.97 -7.26 -8.93
N THR A 32 1.50 -6.06 -9.11
CA THR A 32 1.44 -5.32 -10.37
C THR A 32 2.82 -5.29 -11.03
N LYS A 33 2.89 -5.66 -12.30
CA LYS A 33 4.11 -5.58 -13.13
C LYS A 33 3.94 -4.57 -14.24
N LEU A 34 4.96 -3.74 -14.44
CA LEU A 34 5.05 -2.74 -15.49
C LEU A 34 6.39 -2.88 -16.20
N THR A 35 6.36 -3.04 -17.52
CA THR A 35 7.57 -2.91 -18.35
C THR A 35 7.65 -1.49 -18.89
N VAL A 36 8.76 -0.81 -18.61
CA VAL A 36 9.07 0.52 -19.14
C VAL A 36 10.01 0.37 -20.33
N THR A 37 9.70 1.02 -21.44
CA THR A 37 10.52 1.00 -22.66
C THR A 37 10.98 2.38 -23.08
N GLU A 38 12.01 2.42 -23.92
CA GLU A 38 12.36 3.63 -24.67
C GLU A 38 11.29 3.97 -25.73
N GLN A 39 11.40 5.13 -26.39
CA GLN A 39 10.42 5.61 -27.39
C GLN A 39 10.26 4.68 -28.60
N CYS A 40 11.33 4.01 -29.03
CA CYS A 40 11.26 2.96 -30.03
C CYS A 40 10.97 1.62 -29.32
N GLN A 41 9.73 1.13 -29.42
CA GLN A 41 9.29 -0.10 -28.77
C GLN A 41 9.21 -1.25 -29.78
N VAL A 42 9.76 -2.41 -29.40
CA VAL A 42 9.44 -3.71 -30.03
C VAL A 42 8.65 -4.53 -29.01
N MET A 43 7.37 -4.75 -29.29
CA MET A 43 6.47 -5.43 -28.36
C MET A 43 6.46 -6.94 -28.62
N VAL A 44 6.87 -7.72 -27.62
CA VAL A 44 6.68 -9.17 -27.58
C VAL A 44 5.56 -9.43 -26.58
N THR A 45 4.37 -9.81 -27.06
CA THR A 45 3.15 -9.80 -26.24
C THR A 45 3.13 -10.90 -25.19
N GLY A 46 3.15 -10.47 -23.92
CA GLY A 46 2.69 -11.21 -22.74
C GLY A 46 1.77 -10.31 -21.88
N SER A 47 1.16 -10.83 -20.83
CA SER A 47 0.08 -10.19 -20.04
C SER A 47 0.49 -8.94 -19.21
N ALA A 48 1.70 -8.41 -19.38
CA ALA A 48 2.22 -7.29 -18.60
C ALA A 48 1.83 -5.94 -19.23
N SER A 49 1.50 -4.96 -18.39
CA SER A 49 1.34 -3.58 -18.84
C SER A 49 2.68 -3.05 -19.36
N THR A 50 2.68 -2.39 -20.51
CA THR A 50 3.87 -1.72 -21.05
C THR A 50 3.60 -0.23 -21.23
N LYS A 51 4.58 0.60 -20.86
CA LYS A 51 4.57 2.05 -21.07
C LYS A 51 5.93 2.51 -21.57
N THR A 52 5.95 3.44 -22.51
CA THR A 52 7.17 4.18 -22.80
C THR A 52 7.49 5.11 -21.64
N ARG A 53 8.77 5.46 -21.45
CA ARG A 53 9.17 6.44 -20.44
C ARG A 53 8.41 7.76 -20.54
N GLY A 54 8.11 8.21 -21.75
CA GLY A 54 7.36 9.45 -22.00
C GLY A 54 5.90 9.40 -21.53
N GLU A 55 5.34 8.21 -21.31
CA GLU A 55 3.97 8.03 -20.80
C GLU A 55 3.90 7.92 -19.28
N LEU A 56 5.04 7.95 -18.57
CA LEU A 56 5.08 7.95 -17.10
C LEU A 56 4.83 9.35 -16.54
N ILE A 57 3.70 9.94 -16.93
CA ILE A 57 3.22 11.25 -16.46
C ILE A 57 2.24 11.07 -15.29
N ASP A 58 2.04 12.12 -14.50
CA ASP A 58 1.11 12.08 -13.37
C ASP A 58 -0.29 11.58 -13.79
N GLY A 59 -0.84 10.66 -13.00
CA GLY A 59 -2.16 10.06 -13.25
C GLY A 59 -2.20 8.97 -14.33
N ALA A 60 -1.08 8.69 -15.02
CA ALA A 60 -1.02 7.59 -15.97
C ALA A 60 -1.29 6.25 -15.28
N ARG A 61 -2.28 5.50 -15.78
CA ARG A 61 -2.58 4.16 -15.27
C ARG A 61 -1.54 3.15 -15.76
N VAL A 62 -0.97 2.40 -14.82
CA VAL A 62 0.05 1.37 -15.07
C VAL A 62 -0.40 -0.03 -14.66
N GLY A 63 -1.45 -0.15 -13.85
CA GLY A 63 -1.98 -1.46 -13.46
C GLY A 63 -3.32 -1.37 -12.74
N ALA A 64 -3.76 -2.52 -12.23
CA ALA A 64 -4.92 -2.64 -11.37
C ALA A 64 -4.74 -3.83 -10.41
N LEU A 65 -5.16 -3.66 -9.17
CA LEU A 65 -5.25 -4.71 -8.16
C LEU A 65 -6.74 -5.00 -7.96
N SER A 66 -7.15 -6.25 -8.13
CA SER A 66 -8.52 -6.68 -7.83
C SER A 66 -8.60 -7.15 -6.39
N LEU A 67 -9.56 -6.64 -5.62
CA LEU A 67 -9.76 -7.01 -4.22
C LEU A 67 -11.17 -7.55 -4.01
N ASN A 68 -11.29 -8.41 -3.00
CA ASN A 68 -12.52 -8.99 -2.52
C ASN A 68 -12.38 -9.22 -1.02
N ALA A 69 -12.69 -8.19 -0.24
CA ALA A 69 -12.69 -8.19 1.21
C ALA A 69 -13.99 -8.82 1.73
N ARG A 70 -13.88 -9.79 2.64
CA ARG A 70 -15.00 -10.58 3.18
C ARG A 70 -14.84 -10.76 4.67
N GLY A 71 -15.94 -10.64 5.40
CA GLY A 71 -15.93 -10.71 6.87
C GLY A 71 -15.29 -9.48 7.53
N CYS A 72 -15.14 -8.38 6.80
CA CYS A 72 -14.54 -7.14 7.28
C CYS A 72 -15.52 -6.26 8.07
N ASN A 73 -16.77 -6.67 8.30
CA ASN A 73 -17.79 -6.05 9.18
C ASN A 73 -17.52 -4.59 9.62
N THR A 74 -16.79 -4.40 10.72
CA THR A 74 -16.46 -3.10 11.32
C THR A 74 -15.06 -2.58 10.97
N GLU A 75 -14.25 -3.40 10.30
CA GLU A 75 -12.90 -3.12 9.88
C GLU A 75 -12.84 -2.52 8.48
N HIS A 76 -11.74 -1.83 8.18
CA HIS A 76 -11.50 -1.20 6.89
C HIS A 76 -10.64 -2.10 6.02
N ALA A 77 -11.12 -2.47 4.82
CA ALA A 77 -10.28 -3.21 3.87
C ALA A 77 -8.99 -2.42 3.57
N ALA A 78 -7.83 -3.10 3.60
CA ALA A 78 -6.54 -2.43 3.47
C ALA A 78 -5.55 -3.23 2.63
N LEU A 79 -4.62 -2.50 2.02
CA LEU A 79 -3.42 -3.01 1.38
C LEU A 79 -2.20 -2.35 2.00
N ARG A 80 -1.15 -3.12 2.25
CA ARG A 80 0.14 -2.59 2.69
C ARG A 80 1.22 -2.89 1.68
N ALA A 81 1.94 -1.87 1.22
CA ALA A 81 3.11 -2.06 0.37
C ALA A 81 4.17 -2.87 1.13
N GLN A 82 4.78 -3.84 0.44
CA GLN A 82 5.94 -4.54 1.00
C GLN A 82 7.10 -3.56 1.23
N ALA A 83 8.04 -3.93 2.09
CA ALA A 83 9.12 -3.03 2.53
C ALA A 83 9.89 -2.40 1.36
N ASP A 84 10.17 -3.19 0.31
CA ASP A 84 10.89 -2.73 -0.88
C ASP A 84 10.05 -1.79 -1.77
N ASN A 85 8.73 -1.81 -1.60
CA ASN A 85 7.77 -0.99 -2.34
C ASN A 85 7.30 0.26 -1.56
N TYR A 86 7.92 0.58 -0.42
CA TYR A 86 7.69 1.83 0.30
C TYR A 86 9.00 2.57 0.54
N HIS A 87 9.12 3.78 -0.02
CA HIS A 87 10.35 4.56 0.05
C HIS A 87 10.04 6.04 0.20
N ASN A 88 10.70 6.71 1.16
CA ASN A 88 10.57 8.15 1.41
C ASN A 88 9.12 8.67 1.49
N GLY A 89 8.24 7.94 2.17
CA GLY A 89 6.84 8.35 2.33
C GLY A 89 5.94 8.02 1.14
N LYS A 90 6.43 7.26 0.15
CA LYS A 90 5.71 6.95 -1.10
C LYS A 90 5.68 5.45 -1.36
N ILE A 91 4.56 4.99 -1.92
CA ILE A 91 4.47 3.66 -2.52
C ILE A 91 5.12 3.73 -3.90
N VAL A 92 5.93 2.73 -4.24
CA VAL A 92 6.69 2.70 -5.49
C VAL A 92 6.60 1.35 -6.18
N LEU A 93 6.54 1.35 -7.51
CA LEU A 93 7.04 0.17 -8.24
C LEU A 93 8.57 0.19 -8.21
N LEU A 94 9.18 -0.93 -7.86
CA LEU A 94 10.62 -1.09 -7.81
C LEU A 94 11.11 -1.84 -9.04
N ARG A 95 12.16 -1.34 -9.69
CA ARG A 95 12.81 -2.06 -10.80
C ARG A 95 13.44 -3.35 -10.29
N GLU A 96 13.48 -4.39 -11.13
CA GLU A 96 14.03 -5.70 -10.76
C GLU A 96 15.47 -5.66 -10.20
N ASP A 97 16.30 -4.72 -10.65
CA ASP A 97 17.67 -4.51 -10.15
C ASP A 97 17.76 -3.62 -8.90
N GLN A 98 16.61 -3.17 -8.38
CA GLN A 98 16.43 -2.28 -7.24
C GLN A 98 17.03 -0.86 -7.37
N GLN A 99 17.49 -0.47 -8.55
CA GLN A 99 18.17 0.82 -8.78
C GLN A 99 17.21 1.98 -9.11
N ALA A 100 15.97 1.68 -9.53
CA ALA A 100 15.01 2.70 -9.95
C ALA A 100 13.62 2.44 -9.35
N ARG A 101 12.89 3.53 -9.10
CA ARG A 101 11.56 3.53 -8.46
C ARG A 101 10.61 4.42 -9.25
N ILE A 102 9.37 3.98 -9.43
CA ILE A 102 8.28 4.79 -9.99
C ILE A 102 7.29 5.05 -8.87
N ASN A 103 7.10 6.32 -8.50
CA ASN A 103 6.12 6.69 -7.48
C ASN A 103 4.71 6.42 -8.01
N VAL A 104 3.87 5.84 -7.15
CA VAL A 104 2.47 5.54 -7.49
C VAL A 104 1.54 5.84 -6.33
N ARG A 105 0.27 6.04 -6.69
CA ARG A 105 -0.86 6.06 -5.76
C ARG A 105 -1.93 5.06 -6.22
N LEU A 106 -2.77 4.64 -5.28
CA LEU A 106 -3.89 3.76 -5.54
C LEU A 106 -5.18 4.59 -5.62
N VAL A 107 -5.98 4.34 -6.66
CA VAL A 107 -7.26 5.02 -6.88
C VAL A 107 -8.34 3.98 -7.09
N ALA A 108 -9.44 4.06 -6.33
CA ALA A 108 -10.53 3.10 -6.47
C ALA A 108 -11.25 3.26 -7.82
N SER A 109 -11.50 2.14 -8.49
CA SER A 109 -12.16 2.12 -9.80
C SER A 109 -13.62 2.58 -9.74
N ASP A 110 -14.24 2.49 -8.57
CA ASP A 110 -15.61 2.91 -8.28
C ASP A 110 -15.70 4.35 -7.73
N GLY A 111 -14.57 5.06 -7.60
CA GLY A 111 -14.50 6.39 -6.99
C GLY A 111 -14.63 6.40 -5.47
N GLY A 112 -14.62 5.23 -4.82
CA GLY A 112 -14.61 5.11 -3.37
C GLY A 112 -13.40 5.81 -2.74
N GLN A 113 -13.58 6.33 -1.53
CA GLN A 113 -12.53 7.04 -0.80
C GLN A 113 -11.62 6.06 -0.05
N TRP A 114 -10.32 6.30 -0.16
CA TRP A 114 -9.25 5.53 0.46
C TRP A 114 -8.21 6.49 1.01
N THR A 115 -7.70 6.19 2.20
CA THR A 115 -6.70 6.97 2.91
C THR A 115 -5.37 6.24 2.94
N ASN A 116 -4.29 7.00 2.85
CA ASN A 116 -2.93 6.50 3.03
C ASN A 116 -2.43 6.84 4.44
N ASP A 117 -1.95 5.82 5.15
CA ASP A 117 -1.14 5.98 6.35
C ASP A 117 0.17 5.20 6.19
N GLY A 118 1.24 5.95 5.96
CA GLY A 118 2.56 5.40 5.62
C GLY A 118 2.52 4.47 4.40
N ALA A 119 2.90 3.21 4.61
CA ALA A 119 2.90 2.16 3.58
C ALA A 119 1.53 1.52 3.35
N THR A 120 0.51 1.92 4.12
CA THR A 120 -0.82 1.31 4.10
C THR A 120 -1.81 2.22 3.38
N THR A 121 -2.60 1.65 2.48
CA THR A 121 -3.78 2.28 1.87
C THR A 121 -5.01 1.52 2.34
N TYR A 122 -5.94 2.19 3.00
CA TYR A 122 -7.17 1.57 3.53
C TYR A 122 -8.41 2.31 3.08
N ARG A 123 -9.52 1.58 2.97
CA ARG A 123 -10.83 2.12 2.57
C ARG A 123 -11.41 2.93 3.72
N ASP A 124 -11.91 4.12 3.44
CA ASP A 124 -12.47 4.98 4.51
C ASP A 124 -13.74 4.38 5.14
N ALA A 125 -14.54 3.67 4.35
CA ALA A 125 -15.69 2.96 4.85
C ALA A 125 -15.31 1.54 5.30
N ALA A 126 -15.83 1.15 6.48
CA ALA A 126 -15.75 -0.20 6.99
C ALA A 126 -16.61 -1.19 6.18
N GLY A 127 -16.37 -2.48 6.42
CA GLY A 127 -17.16 -3.58 5.88
C GLY A 127 -16.59 -4.19 4.61
N ASP A 128 -17.31 -5.19 4.11
CA ASP A 128 -16.94 -5.94 2.91
C ASP A 128 -16.87 -5.03 1.67
N TRP A 129 -15.95 -5.35 0.77
CA TRP A 129 -15.75 -4.59 -0.45
C TRP A 129 -15.25 -5.47 -1.59
N GLY A 130 -15.80 -5.27 -2.77
CA GLY A 130 -15.34 -5.93 -4.00
C GLY A 130 -15.16 -4.89 -5.09
N GLY A 131 -13.98 -4.88 -5.71
CA GLY A 131 -13.66 -3.89 -6.73
C GLY A 131 -12.20 -3.93 -7.14
N SER A 132 -11.73 -2.86 -7.76
CA SER A 132 -10.32 -2.72 -8.14
C SER A 132 -9.74 -1.40 -7.66
N LEU A 133 -8.46 -1.43 -7.29
CA LEU A 133 -7.65 -0.23 -7.13
C LEU A 133 -6.75 -0.11 -8.35
N TYR A 134 -6.88 0.99 -9.09
CA TYR A 134 -5.94 1.32 -10.16
C TYR A 134 -4.62 1.79 -9.56
N VAL A 135 -3.53 1.27 -10.11
CA VAL A 135 -2.18 1.77 -9.83
C VAL A 135 -1.91 2.86 -10.85
N VAL A 136 -1.75 4.09 -10.36
CA VAL A 136 -1.50 5.26 -11.21
C VAL A 136 -0.20 5.94 -10.77
N VAL A 137 0.52 6.49 -11.74
CA VAL A 137 1.75 7.25 -11.52
C VAL A 137 1.47 8.47 -10.64
N ASP A 138 2.34 8.70 -9.65
CA ASP A 138 2.28 9.84 -8.73
C ASP A 138 3.41 10.85 -9.02
N GLY A 139 3.05 11.95 -9.66
CA GLY A 139 3.98 12.93 -10.23
C GLY A 139 4.66 12.43 -11.50
N ASP A 140 5.22 13.33 -12.31
CA ASP A 140 5.92 12.93 -13.53
C ASP A 140 7.19 12.11 -13.21
N ASN A 141 7.31 10.93 -13.83
CA ASN A 141 8.39 9.96 -13.66
C ASN A 141 9.10 9.65 -15.00
N THR A 142 9.05 10.58 -15.96
CA THR A 142 9.49 10.36 -17.36
C THR A 142 11.01 10.18 -17.53
N SER A 143 11.80 10.53 -16.52
CA SER A 143 13.25 10.31 -16.48
C SER A 143 13.64 8.90 -16.04
N ASN A 144 12.70 8.08 -15.57
CA ASN A 144 13.00 6.71 -15.18
C ASN A 144 13.51 5.89 -16.36
N GLN A 145 14.43 4.98 -16.07
CA GLN A 145 15.07 4.15 -17.08
C GLN A 145 14.13 3.03 -17.55
N ALA A 146 14.37 2.48 -18.74
CA ALA A 146 13.69 1.27 -19.19
C ALA A 146 13.98 0.09 -18.24
N GLY A 147 13.06 -0.88 -18.20
CA GLY A 147 13.18 -2.08 -17.39
C GLY A 147 11.85 -2.60 -16.86
N SER A 148 11.89 -3.71 -16.14
CA SER A 148 10.73 -4.31 -15.47
C SER A 148 10.61 -3.80 -14.04
N TYR A 149 9.42 -3.32 -13.70
CA TYR A 149 9.08 -2.75 -12.40
C TYR A 149 7.95 -3.55 -11.76
N THR A 150 8.05 -3.77 -10.45
CA THR A 150 7.09 -4.58 -9.69
C THR A 150 6.62 -3.83 -8.45
N LEU A 151 5.32 -3.93 -8.17
CA LEU A 151 4.68 -3.51 -6.93
C LEU A 151 4.03 -4.73 -6.27
N ASN A 152 4.38 -5.02 -5.02
CA ASN A 152 3.73 -6.03 -4.20
C ASN A 152 2.99 -5.37 -3.03
N MET A 153 1.72 -5.75 -2.88
CA MET A 153 0.83 -5.24 -1.83
C MET A 153 0.23 -6.41 -1.06
N ASP A 154 0.41 -6.44 0.26
CA ASP A 154 -0.19 -7.45 1.13
C ASP A 154 -1.62 -7.03 1.51
N GLY A 155 -2.59 -7.93 1.33
CA GLY A 155 -3.97 -7.72 1.74
C GLY A 155 -4.19 -7.90 3.24
N GLY A 156 -5.06 -7.07 3.81
CA GLY A 156 -5.45 -7.14 5.21
C GLY A 156 -6.56 -6.16 5.54
N TYR A 157 -6.61 -5.75 6.80
CA TYR A 157 -7.52 -4.72 7.27
C TYR A 157 -6.81 -3.67 8.13
N TRP A 158 -7.42 -2.50 8.20
CA TRP A 158 -7.01 -1.42 9.10
C TRP A 158 -8.00 -1.36 10.25
N ALA A 159 -7.48 -1.56 11.45
CA ALA A 159 -8.22 -1.39 12.70
C ALA A 159 -7.97 0.04 13.19
N SER A 160 -9.03 0.77 13.51
CA SER A 160 -8.98 2.13 14.07
C SER A 160 -8.88 2.13 15.59
#